data_AF-A0A521Y7Y7-F1
#
_entry.id   AF-A0A521Y7Y7-F1
#
_cell.length_a   1.000
_cell.length_b   1.000
_cell.length_c   1.000
_cell.angle_alpha   90.00
_cell.angle_beta   90.00
_cell.angle_gamma   90.00
#
_symmetry.space_group_name_H-M   'P 1'
#
loop_
_entity.id
_entity.type
_entity.pdbx_description
1 polymer ?
#
loop_
_entity_poly.entity_id
_entity_poly.type
_entity_poly.pdbx_seq_one_letter_code
_entity_poly.pdbx_strand_id
1 'polypeptide(L)'
;MTKKDEAGIDPARYAAALRFLFDRPEPGPQQEEWYWGLDEEFDATQLEWTRIQARLFAHAGEHLRGYTDRQVAMGLNYLMSNGISDVPYAAIARGVPMEEAMRMMQAMPALWRDCIGPRLAQRHIPIGSGLDQLGHVCHMWFDVWPTFRCACRDLSHAAAAPWRAAMAGVLVSMLDVPCREVQVAGLHGIGHHVRDLDDQPQVGQAIDALLRRLGSSDAELATYAEAARRGAVQ
;
A
#
# COMPACT_ATOMS: atom_id res chain seq x y z
N MET A 1 -32.58 -8.34 -2.74
CA MET A 1 -31.34 -9.06 -2.38
C MET A 1 -30.26 -8.64 -3.35
N THR A 2 -29.39 -7.72 -2.94
CA THR A 2 -28.20 -7.34 -3.70
C THR A 2 -27.21 -8.50 -3.70
N LYS A 3 -26.78 -8.93 -4.89
CA LYS A 3 -25.78 -10.00 -5.05
C LYS A 3 -24.47 -9.49 -4.44
N LYS A 4 -24.06 -10.07 -3.30
CA LYS A 4 -22.68 -9.94 -2.81
C LYS A 4 -21.78 -10.75 -3.76
N ASP A 5 -20.63 -10.19 -4.11
CA ASP A 5 -19.62 -10.87 -4.92
C ASP A 5 -18.64 -11.70 -4.06
N GLU A 6 -17.57 -12.21 -4.69
CA GLU A 6 -16.52 -13.02 -4.06
C GLU A 6 -15.82 -12.31 -2.87
N ALA A 7 -15.87 -10.97 -2.80
CA ALA A 7 -15.33 -10.19 -1.70
C ALA A 7 -16.38 -9.84 -0.62
N GLY A 8 -17.62 -10.28 -0.77
CA GLY A 8 -18.68 -10.06 0.20
C GLY A 8 -19.22 -8.63 0.25
N ILE A 9 -18.96 -7.81 -0.78
CA ILE A 9 -19.47 -6.44 -0.93
C ILE A 9 -20.46 -6.35 -2.08
N ASP A 10 -21.44 -5.45 -1.95
CA ASP A 10 -22.36 -5.13 -3.05
C ASP A 10 -21.61 -4.40 -4.17
N PRO A 11 -21.64 -4.87 -5.44
CA PRO A 11 -20.95 -4.22 -6.55
C PRO A 11 -21.30 -2.74 -6.74
N ALA A 12 -22.56 -2.35 -6.50
CA ALA A 12 -22.96 -0.95 -6.61
C ALA A 12 -22.29 -0.07 -5.55
N ARG A 13 -22.19 -0.58 -4.32
CA ARG A 13 -21.51 0.08 -3.20
C ARG A 13 -20.00 0.16 -3.43
N TYR A 14 -19.39 -0.90 -3.94
CA TYR A 14 -17.97 -0.87 -4.33
C TYR A 14 -17.70 0.17 -5.44
N ALA A 15 -18.55 0.21 -6.48
CA ALA A 15 -18.42 1.22 -7.54
C ALA A 15 -18.60 2.65 -7.02
N ALA A 16 -19.48 2.87 -6.03
CA ALA A 16 -19.63 4.17 -5.38
C ALA A 16 -18.36 4.55 -4.59
N ALA A 17 -17.74 3.60 -3.89
CA ALA A 17 -16.47 3.83 -3.19
C ALA A 17 -15.34 4.19 -4.16
N LEU A 18 -15.24 3.50 -5.31
CA LEU A 18 -14.24 3.86 -6.32
C LEU A 18 -14.43 5.28 -6.87
N ARG A 19 -15.66 5.69 -7.14
CA ARG A 19 -15.93 7.07 -7.55
C ARG A 19 -15.57 8.07 -6.45
N PHE A 20 -15.93 7.77 -5.21
CA PHE A 20 -15.58 8.61 -4.06
C PHE A 20 -14.06 8.78 -3.91
N LEU A 21 -13.27 7.72 -4.12
CA LEU A 21 -11.82 7.75 -3.96
C LEU A 21 -11.08 8.36 -5.15
N PHE A 22 -11.48 8.02 -6.38
CA PHE A 22 -10.67 8.25 -7.58
C PHE A 22 -11.34 9.13 -8.64
N ASP A 23 -12.68 9.18 -8.68
CA ASP A 23 -13.42 10.04 -9.61
C ASP A 23 -13.62 11.45 -9.00
N ARG A 24 -12.48 12.07 -8.70
CA ARG A 24 -12.40 13.39 -8.09
C ARG A 24 -11.65 14.35 -9.03
N PRO A 25 -12.06 15.63 -9.09
CA PRO A 25 -11.36 16.61 -9.89
C PRO A 25 -9.92 16.76 -9.38
N GLU A 26 -8.98 16.88 -10.31
CA GLU A 26 -7.60 17.19 -9.96
C GLU A 26 -7.51 18.67 -9.56
N PRO A 27 -6.99 19.00 -8.37
CA PRO A 27 -6.91 20.39 -7.96
C PRO A 27 -5.87 21.14 -8.79
N GLY A 28 -6.23 22.37 -9.19
CA GLY A 28 -5.30 23.31 -9.82
C GLY A 28 -4.17 23.75 -8.87
N PRO A 29 -3.20 24.56 -9.34
CA PRO A 29 -1.98 24.90 -8.58
C PRO A 29 -2.19 25.58 -7.22
N GLN A 30 -3.38 26.14 -6.97
CA GLN A 30 -3.74 26.86 -5.75
C GLN A 30 -4.89 26.19 -4.98
N GLN A 31 -5.30 25.00 -5.41
CA GLN A 31 -6.39 24.24 -4.79
C GLN A 31 -5.81 23.09 -3.97
N GLU A 32 -6.44 22.82 -2.85
CA GLU A 32 -6.11 21.68 -2.01
C GLU A 32 -6.69 20.39 -2.59
N GLU A 33 -6.10 19.25 -2.24
CA GLU A 33 -6.65 17.94 -2.57
C GLU A 33 -8.06 17.77 -2.00
N TRP A 34 -8.90 17.02 -2.72
CA TRP A 34 -10.36 16.97 -2.47
C TRP A 34 -10.72 16.56 -1.04
N TYR A 35 -9.87 15.77 -0.39
CA TYR A 35 -10.13 15.26 0.96
C TYR A 35 -9.92 16.32 2.07
N TRP A 36 -9.26 17.44 1.79
CA TRP A 36 -9.13 18.55 2.74
C TRP A 36 -10.39 19.44 2.81
N GLY A 37 -11.24 19.36 1.79
CA GLY A 37 -12.50 20.10 1.71
C GLY A 37 -13.74 19.19 1.74
N LEU A 38 -13.65 18.00 2.38
CA LEU A 38 -14.79 17.10 2.48
C LEU A 38 -15.84 17.63 3.46
N ASP A 39 -17.02 17.92 2.94
CA ASP A 39 -18.20 18.18 3.77
C ASP A 39 -18.86 16.87 4.29
N GLU A 40 -18.71 15.77 3.54
CA GLU A 40 -19.29 14.47 3.89
C GLU A 40 -18.38 13.31 3.48
N GLU A 41 -18.20 12.35 4.39
CA GLU A 41 -17.42 11.13 4.18
C GLU A 41 -18.25 10.03 3.49
N PHE A 42 -17.57 9.06 2.88
CA PHE A 42 -18.25 7.87 2.37
C PHE A 42 -18.70 6.99 3.54
N ASP A 43 -20.00 6.96 3.80
CA ASP A 43 -20.61 6.13 4.86
C ASP A 43 -20.41 4.63 4.57
N ALA A 44 -19.36 4.06 5.15
CA ALA A 44 -19.02 2.65 5.13
C ALA A 44 -18.50 2.18 6.49
N THR A 45 -18.94 1.00 6.90
CA THR A 45 -18.43 0.35 8.10
C THR A 45 -16.98 -0.09 7.92
N GLN A 46 -16.27 -0.33 9.03
CA GLN A 46 -14.88 -0.82 8.99
C GLN A 46 -14.73 -2.16 8.22
N LEU A 47 -15.73 -3.03 8.31
CA LEU A 47 -15.76 -4.27 7.54
C LEU A 47 -15.93 -4.00 6.03
N GLU A 48 -16.77 -3.03 5.67
CA GLU A 48 -16.95 -2.64 4.27
C GLU A 48 -15.68 -2.00 3.72
N TRP A 49 -15.03 -1.09 4.46
CA TRP A 49 -13.75 -0.52 4.05
C TRP A 49 -12.67 -1.59 3.86
N THR A 50 -12.60 -2.58 4.75
CA THR A 50 -11.66 -3.72 4.62
C THR A 50 -11.93 -4.50 3.34
N ARG A 51 -13.21 -4.76 3.01
CA ARG A 51 -13.60 -5.45 1.77
C ARG A 51 -13.37 -4.61 0.51
N ILE A 52 -13.63 -3.31 0.58
CA ILE A 52 -13.32 -2.36 -0.50
C ILE A 52 -11.83 -2.40 -0.80
N GLN A 53 -10.98 -2.28 0.23
CA GLN A 53 -9.53 -2.35 0.08
C GLN A 53 -9.08 -3.69 -0.49
N ALA A 54 -9.57 -4.82 0.05
CA ALA A 54 -9.23 -6.14 -0.46
C ALA A 54 -9.56 -6.30 -1.96
N ARG A 55 -10.77 -5.90 -2.37
CA ARG A 55 -11.18 -5.98 -3.78
C ARG A 55 -10.42 -5.00 -4.66
N LEU A 56 -10.20 -3.77 -4.18
CA LEU A 56 -9.41 -2.76 -4.89
C LEU A 56 -8.00 -3.26 -5.14
N PHE A 57 -7.31 -3.76 -4.12
CA PHE A 57 -5.93 -4.21 -4.27
C PHE A 57 -5.84 -5.40 -5.21
N ALA A 58 -6.76 -6.36 -5.12
CA ALA A 58 -6.78 -7.56 -5.97
C ALA A 58 -6.96 -7.25 -7.46
N HIS A 59 -7.62 -6.15 -7.80
CA HIS A 59 -8.01 -5.81 -9.18
C HIS A 59 -7.58 -4.39 -9.59
N ALA A 60 -6.59 -3.80 -8.90
CA ALA A 60 -6.23 -2.40 -9.06
C ALA A 60 -5.85 -2.05 -10.51
N GLY A 61 -5.11 -2.94 -11.19
CA GLY A 61 -4.69 -2.72 -12.57
C GLY A 61 -5.85 -2.62 -13.57
N GLU A 62 -6.99 -3.25 -13.27
CA GLU A 62 -8.21 -3.14 -14.07
C GLU A 62 -9.05 -1.94 -13.64
N HIS A 63 -9.39 -1.89 -12.35
CA HIS A 63 -10.33 -0.91 -11.82
C HIS A 63 -9.78 0.51 -11.85
N LEU A 64 -8.45 0.67 -11.74
CA LEU A 64 -7.84 1.99 -11.74
C LEU A 64 -7.39 2.45 -13.13
N ARG A 65 -7.51 1.63 -14.18
CA ARG A 65 -6.96 1.92 -15.52
C ARG A 65 -7.44 3.25 -16.11
N GLY A 66 -8.69 3.64 -15.82
CA GLY A 66 -9.31 4.85 -16.36
C GLY A 66 -8.90 6.16 -15.66
N TYR A 67 -8.22 6.08 -14.52
CA TYR A 67 -7.84 7.27 -13.73
C TYR A 67 -6.40 7.72 -14.01
N THR A 68 -6.17 9.02 -13.88
CA THR A 68 -4.83 9.61 -13.99
C THR A 68 -3.96 9.24 -12.79
N ASP A 69 -2.63 9.36 -12.91
CA ASP A 69 -1.74 9.07 -11.78
C ASP A 69 -1.99 9.96 -10.57
N ARG A 70 -2.41 11.21 -10.81
CA ARG A 70 -2.80 12.16 -9.76
C ARG A 70 -4.06 11.72 -9.04
N GLN A 71 -5.10 11.31 -9.77
CA GLN A 71 -6.30 10.73 -9.16
C GLN A 71 -6.00 9.47 -8.35
N VAL A 72 -5.18 8.57 -8.90
CA VAL A 72 -4.74 7.36 -8.18
C VAL A 72 -3.95 7.73 -6.92
N ALA A 73 -3.02 8.67 -7.00
CA ALA A 73 -2.23 9.11 -5.85
C ALA A 73 -3.12 9.67 -4.74
N MET A 74 -4.06 10.57 -5.06
CA MET A 74 -4.96 11.15 -4.05
C MET A 74 -5.84 10.08 -3.39
N GLY A 75 -6.45 9.19 -4.18
CA GLY A 75 -7.30 8.13 -3.64
C GLY A 75 -6.55 7.12 -2.78
N LEU A 76 -5.32 6.76 -3.17
CA LEU A 76 -4.45 5.90 -2.37
C LEU A 76 -3.96 6.60 -1.09
N ASN A 77 -3.64 7.90 -1.16
CA ASN A 77 -3.23 8.67 0.01
C ASN A 77 -4.35 8.69 1.07
N TYR A 78 -5.60 8.86 0.64
CA TYR A 78 -6.77 8.78 1.52
C TYR A 78 -6.90 7.41 2.20
N LEU A 79 -6.62 6.32 1.49
CA LEU A 79 -6.70 4.95 2.04
C LEU A 79 -5.58 4.59 3.01
N MET A 80 -4.40 5.21 2.86
CA MET A 80 -3.22 4.84 3.64
C MET A 80 -2.91 5.81 4.80
N SER A 81 -3.22 7.10 4.66
CA SER A 81 -2.75 8.12 5.58
C SER A 81 -3.72 8.37 6.73
N ASN A 82 -3.26 8.08 7.94
CA ASN A 82 -4.01 8.36 9.17
C ASN A 82 -4.07 9.86 9.53
N GLY A 83 -3.32 10.71 8.83
CA GLY A 83 -3.47 12.16 8.92
C GLY A 83 -4.61 12.71 8.04
N ILE A 84 -5.18 11.86 7.17
CA ILE A 84 -6.21 12.24 6.20
C ILE A 84 -7.55 11.55 6.50
N SER A 85 -7.55 10.26 6.84
CA SER A 85 -8.78 9.51 7.12
C SER A 85 -8.57 8.40 8.15
N ASP A 86 -9.68 7.88 8.68
CA ASP A 86 -9.67 6.71 9.57
C ASP A 86 -9.70 5.36 8.82
N VAL A 87 -9.80 5.36 7.48
CA VAL A 87 -9.84 4.14 6.65
C VAL A 87 -8.64 3.19 6.88
N PRO A 88 -7.41 3.67 7.11
CA PRO A 88 -6.28 2.78 7.40
C PRO A 88 -6.48 1.92 8.67
N TYR A 89 -7.29 2.38 9.63
CA TYR A 89 -7.56 1.64 10.86
C TYR A 89 -8.61 0.53 10.67
N ALA A 90 -9.30 0.48 9.52
CA ALA A 90 -10.45 -0.40 9.31
C ALA A 90 -10.15 -1.88 9.55
N ALA A 91 -9.06 -2.39 8.97
CA ALA A 91 -8.73 -3.81 9.01
C ALA A 91 -8.31 -4.31 10.41
N ILE A 92 -7.99 -3.41 11.34
CA ILE A 92 -7.60 -3.74 12.73
C ILE A 92 -8.70 -3.37 13.73
N ALA A 93 -9.84 -2.86 13.27
CA ALA A 93 -10.96 -2.58 14.14
C ALA A 93 -11.52 -3.87 14.75
N ARG A 94 -11.92 -3.81 16.03
CA ARG A 94 -12.40 -4.98 16.81
C ARG A 94 -13.52 -5.78 16.12
N GLY A 95 -14.36 -5.11 15.32
CA GLY A 95 -15.49 -5.73 14.63
C GLY A 95 -15.14 -6.43 13.30
N VAL A 96 -13.89 -6.34 12.85
CA VAL A 96 -13.46 -6.94 11.58
C VAL A 96 -12.86 -8.33 11.82
N PRO A 97 -13.40 -9.40 11.19
CA PRO A 97 -12.81 -10.73 11.30
C PRO A 97 -11.38 -10.77 10.76
N MET A 98 -10.48 -11.50 11.44
CA MET A 98 -9.09 -11.66 11.01
C MET A 98 -8.98 -12.17 9.56
N GLU A 99 -9.89 -13.05 9.13
CA GLU A 99 -9.91 -13.57 7.75
C GLU A 99 -10.11 -12.45 6.71
N GLU A 100 -10.98 -11.48 6.99
CA GLU A 100 -11.24 -10.35 6.10
C GLU A 100 -10.02 -9.42 6.03
N ALA A 101 -9.39 -9.17 7.18
CA ALA A 101 -8.16 -8.40 7.25
C ALA A 101 -7.00 -9.08 6.49
N MET A 102 -6.85 -10.40 6.63
CA MET A 102 -5.82 -11.15 5.91
C MET A 102 -6.10 -11.23 4.41
N ARG A 103 -7.37 -11.30 3.99
CA ARG A 103 -7.73 -11.20 2.57
C ARG A 103 -7.29 -9.86 1.97
N MET A 104 -7.44 -8.76 2.70
CA MET A 104 -6.93 -7.46 2.29
C MET A 104 -5.39 -7.47 2.18
N MET A 105 -4.68 -7.98 3.18
CA MET A 105 -3.21 -8.06 3.15
C MET A 105 -2.71 -8.91 1.98
N GLN A 106 -3.34 -10.06 1.72
CA GLN A 106 -2.99 -10.98 0.63
C GLN A 106 -3.26 -10.39 -0.76
N ALA A 107 -4.18 -9.42 -0.87
CA ALA A 107 -4.47 -8.73 -2.11
C ALA A 107 -3.49 -7.59 -2.43
N MET A 108 -2.84 -7.01 -1.41
CA MET A 108 -1.91 -5.88 -1.55
C MET A 108 -0.79 -6.08 -2.59
N PRO A 109 -0.17 -7.27 -2.75
CA PRO A 109 0.83 -7.49 -3.81
C PRO A 109 0.32 -7.18 -5.22
N ALA A 110 -0.96 -7.41 -5.49
CA ALA A 110 -1.55 -7.14 -6.80
C ALA A 110 -1.68 -5.64 -7.08
N LEU A 111 -1.89 -4.79 -6.06
CA LEU A 111 -1.85 -3.33 -6.21
C LEU A 111 -0.49 -2.90 -6.78
N TRP A 112 0.59 -3.37 -6.15
CA TRP A 112 1.95 -3.00 -6.52
C TRP A 112 2.34 -3.53 -7.89
N ARG A 113 2.05 -4.80 -8.16
CA ARG A 113 2.43 -5.46 -9.42
C ARG A 113 1.58 -5.01 -10.61
N ASP A 114 0.26 -4.94 -10.45
CA ASP A 114 -0.66 -4.81 -11.58
C ASP A 114 -1.10 -3.36 -11.83
N CYS A 115 -0.92 -2.45 -10.86
CA CYS A 115 -1.25 -1.03 -11.00
C CYS A 115 -0.03 -0.11 -10.87
N ILE A 116 0.66 -0.13 -9.72
CA ILE A 116 1.75 0.84 -9.46
C ILE A 116 2.95 0.59 -10.38
N GLY A 117 3.39 -0.66 -10.48
CA GLY A 117 4.53 -1.04 -11.33
C GLY A 117 4.41 -0.51 -12.76
N PRO A 118 3.32 -0.81 -13.50
CA PRO A 118 3.11 -0.30 -14.85
C PRO A 118 3.06 1.23 -14.96
N ARG A 119 2.51 1.94 -13.96
CA ARG A 119 2.40 3.42 -13.96
C ARG A 119 3.75 4.11 -13.72
N LEU A 120 4.63 3.47 -12.94
CA LEU A 120 5.93 4.03 -12.57
C LEU A 120 7.11 3.41 -13.33
N ALA A 121 6.92 2.35 -14.14
CA ALA A 121 7.99 1.59 -14.79
C ALA A 121 8.99 2.39 -15.63
N GLN A 122 8.58 3.54 -16.18
CA GLN A 122 9.42 4.41 -17.01
C GLN A 122 10.01 5.59 -16.23
N ARG A 123 9.75 5.67 -14.93
CA ARG A 123 10.28 6.74 -14.09
C ARG A 123 11.61 6.29 -13.51
N HIS A 124 12.46 7.27 -13.26
CA HIS A 124 13.71 7.07 -12.55
C HIS A 124 13.88 8.21 -11.56
N ILE A 125 13.20 8.08 -10.43
CA ILE A 125 13.11 9.14 -9.43
C ILE A 125 14.25 8.96 -8.42
N PRO A 126 15.13 9.96 -8.20
CA PRO A 126 16.13 9.89 -7.14
C PRO A 126 15.45 9.57 -5.80
N ILE A 127 16.02 8.66 -5.02
CA ILE A 127 15.40 8.18 -3.79
C ILE A 127 15.26 9.36 -2.80
N GLY A 128 14.07 9.57 -2.27
CA GLY A 128 13.76 10.68 -1.35
C GLY A 128 13.49 12.04 -2.00
N SER A 129 13.48 12.15 -3.34
CA SER A 129 13.30 13.46 -4.02
C SER A 129 11.86 13.97 -4.10
N GLY A 130 10.85 13.11 -3.91
CA GLY A 130 9.43 13.50 -3.83
C GLY A 130 8.85 14.21 -5.07
N LEU A 131 9.45 14.01 -6.25
CA LEU A 131 9.19 14.84 -7.44
C LEU A 131 7.83 14.58 -8.12
N ASP A 132 7.18 13.44 -7.87
CA ASP A 132 5.84 13.15 -8.36
C ASP A 132 4.90 12.66 -7.24
N GLN A 133 3.61 12.91 -7.40
CA GLN A 133 2.63 12.64 -6.34
C GLN A 133 2.42 11.14 -6.10
N LEU A 134 2.37 10.34 -7.18
CA LEU A 134 2.17 8.89 -7.05
C LEU A 134 3.39 8.20 -6.46
N GLY A 135 4.61 8.52 -6.92
CA GLY A 135 5.83 7.97 -6.34
C GLY A 135 6.03 8.43 -4.90
N HIS A 136 5.67 9.69 -4.56
CA HIS A 136 5.66 10.15 -3.17
C HIS A 136 4.69 9.33 -2.30
N VAL A 137 3.45 9.11 -2.75
CA VAL A 137 2.48 8.26 -2.04
C VAL A 137 3.00 6.85 -1.86
N CYS A 138 3.60 6.26 -2.89
CA CYS A 138 4.20 4.93 -2.80
C CYS A 138 5.37 4.87 -1.80
N HIS A 139 6.21 5.91 -1.78
CA HIS A 139 7.34 6.00 -0.85
C HIS A 139 6.88 6.11 0.61
N MET A 140 5.92 7.02 0.88
CA MET A 140 5.41 7.30 2.22
C MET A 140 4.48 6.21 2.78
N TRP A 141 4.09 5.22 1.97
CA TRP A 141 3.05 4.26 2.33
C TRP A 141 3.30 3.64 3.70
N PHE A 142 4.52 3.15 3.95
CA PHE A 142 4.82 2.45 5.20
C PHE A 142 5.15 3.38 6.39
N ASP A 143 5.36 4.67 6.14
CA ASP A 143 5.54 5.69 7.18
C ASP A 143 4.21 6.07 7.81
N VAL A 144 3.21 6.31 6.96
CA VAL A 144 1.92 6.87 7.38
C VAL A 144 0.83 5.82 7.55
N TRP A 145 1.02 4.61 7.01
CA TRP A 145 0.04 3.53 7.15
C TRP A 145 0.12 2.86 8.52
N PRO A 146 -0.83 3.12 9.43
CA PRO A 146 -0.72 2.71 10.82
C PRO A 146 -1.04 1.22 11.03
N THR A 147 -1.69 0.56 10.07
CA THR A 147 -2.35 -0.75 10.23
C THR A 147 -1.40 -1.79 10.78
N PHE A 148 -0.23 -1.95 10.17
CA PHE A 148 0.73 -2.97 10.58
C PHE A 148 1.35 -2.65 11.96
N ARG A 149 1.80 -1.42 12.16
CA ARG A 149 2.40 -0.99 13.44
C ARG A 149 1.41 -1.14 14.59
N CYS A 150 0.16 -0.73 14.40
CA CYS A 150 -0.89 -0.89 15.40
C CYS A 150 -1.23 -2.36 15.64
N ALA A 151 -1.34 -3.19 14.59
CA ALA A 151 -1.54 -4.63 14.74
C ALA A 151 -0.43 -5.28 15.59
N CYS A 152 0.84 -4.93 15.33
CA CYS A 152 1.98 -5.46 16.07
C CYS A 152 2.07 -4.95 17.51
N ARG A 153 1.64 -3.72 17.78
CA ARG A 153 1.69 -3.10 19.12
C ARG A 153 0.51 -3.51 20.00
N ASP A 154 -0.69 -3.55 19.44
CA ASP A 154 -1.94 -3.61 20.21
C ASP A 154 -2.48 -5.06 20.34
N LEU A 155 -2.04 -5.97 19.47
CA LEU A 155 -2.38 -7.40 19.55
C LEU A 155 -1.34 -8.18 20.36
N SER A 156 -1.76 -9.32 20.90
CA SER A 156 -0.81 -10.27 21.49
C SER A 156 0.16 -10.79 20.41
N HIS A 157 1.34 -11.26 20.84
CA HIS A 157 2.33 -11.80 19.91
C HIS A 157 1.75 -12.88 18.98
N ALA A 158 0.92 -13.79 19.50
CA ALA A 158 0.27 -14.83 18.70
C ALA A 158 -0.76 -14.26 17.70
N ALA A 159 -1.53 -13.23 18.09
CA ALA A 159 -2.52 -12.60 17.21
C ALA A 159 -1.90 -11.68 16.16
N ALA A 160 -0.69 -11.15 16.40
CA ALA A 160 0.08 -10.36 15.45
C ALA A 160 0.89 -11.21 14.45
N ALA A 161 1.11 -12.50 14.71
CA ALA A 161 1.92 -13.36 13.82
C ALA A 161 1.39 -13.42 12.37
N PRO A 162 0.07 -13.55 12.11
CA PRO A 162 -0.45 -13.49 10.73
C PRO A 162 -0.14 -12.16 10.03
N TRP A 163 -0.18 -11.04 10.76
CA TRP A 163 0.15 -9.71 10.23
C TRP A 163 1.62 -9.60 9.85
N ARG A 164 2.52 -10.10 10.71
CA ARG A 164 3.97 -10.11 10.47
C ARG A 164 4.34 -10.94 9.25
N ALA A 165 3.76 -12.14 9.13
CA ALA A 165 3.95 -13.00 7.97
C ALA A 165 3.38 -12.37 6.69
N ALA A 166 2.17 -11.81 6.75
CA ALA A 166 1.55 -11.19 5.59
C ALA A 166 2.31 -9.94 5.11
N MET A 167 2.75 -9.08 6.03
CA MET A 167 3.57 -7.91 5.71
C MET A 167 4.91 -8.31 5.09
N ALA A 168 5.61 -9.31 5.66
CA ALA A 168 6.84 -9.83 5.07
C ALA A 168 6.61 -10.30 3.62
N GLY A 169 5.52 -11.05 3.38
CA GLY A 169 5.14 -11.51 2.04
C GLY A 169 4.85 -10.35 1.06
N VAL A 170 4.16 -9.30 1.51
CA VAL A 170 3.93 -8.09 0.70
C VAL A 170 5.26 -7.45 0.32
N LEU A 171 6.11 -7.16 1.30
CA LEU A 171 7.39 -6.46 1.06
C LEU A 171 8.32 -7.26 0.16
N VAL A 172 8.42 -8.59 0.35
CA VAL A 172 9.19 -9.48 -0.53
C VAL A 172 8.64 -9.44 -1.95
N SER A 173 7.31 -9.50 -2.12
CA SER A 173 6.69 -9.46 -3.45
C SER A 173 6.96 -8.16 -4.20
N MET A 174 7.05 -7.03 -3.47
CA MET A 174 7.39 -5.73 -4.05
C MET A 174 8.81 -5.71 -4.62
N LEU A 175 9.77 -6.38 -3.98
CA LEU A 175 11.15 -6.46 -4.48
C LEU A 175 11.25 -7.20 -5.83
N ASP A 176 10.30 -8.07 -6.13
CA ASP A 176 10.23 -8.84 -7.38
C ASP A 176 9.50 -8.11 -8.52
N VAL A 177 8.81 -7.00 -8.23
CA VAL A 177 8.19 -6.18 -9.27
C VAL A 177 9.32 -5.49 -10.07
N PRO A 178 9.35 -5.58 -11.41
CA PRO A 178 10.39 -4.97 -12.24
C PRO A 178 10.15 -3.46 -12.43
N CYS A 179 9.97 -2.74 -11.31
CA CYS A 179 9.80 -1.30 -11.25
C CYS A 179 10.60 -0.79 -10.05
N ARG A 180 11.55 0.10 -10.34
CA ARG A 180 12.49 0.64 -9.36
C ARG A 180 11.77 1.30 -8.19
N GLU A 181 10.75 2.10 -8.47
CA GLU A 181 9.98 2.85 -7.47
C GLU A 181 9.22 1.91 -6.52
N VAL A 182 8.70 0.79 -7.03
CA VAL A 182 8.07 -0.25 -6.19
C VAL A 182 9.11 -0.95 -5.32
N GLN A 183 10.29 -1.23 -5.85
CA GLN A 183 11.40 -1.81 -5.08
C GLN A 183 11.85 -0.85 -3.97
N VAL A 184 11.98 0.45 -4.25
CA VAL A 184 12.30 1.48 -3.25
C VAL A 184 11.25 1.51 -2.14
N ALA A 185 9.96 1.53 -2.48
CA ALA A 185 8.87 1.50 -1.48
C ALA A 185 8.92 0.22 -0.62
N GLY A 186 9.19 -0.94 -1.23
CA GLY A 186 9.31 -2.21 -0.53
C GLY A 186 10.51 -2.23 0.42
N LEU A 187 11.67 -1.72 -0.02
CA LEU A 187 12.86 -1.56 0.82
C LEU A 187 12.62 -0.57 1.97
N HIS A 188 11.90 0.51 1.72
CA HIS A 188 11.55 1.48 2.74
C HIS A 188 10.68 0.84 3.84
N GLY A 189 9.63 0.10 3.44
CA GLY A 189 8.81 -0.68 4.38
C GLY A 189 9.61 -1.73 5.15
N ILE A 190 10.53 -2.44 4.51
CA ILE A 190 11.46 -3.36 5.21
C ILE A 190 12.28 -2.59 6.25
N GLY A 191 12.87 -1.46 5.88
CA GLY A 191 13.70 -0.68 6.79
C GLY A 191 12.95 -0.23 8.05
N HIS A 192 11.70 0.22 7.91
CA HIS A 192 10.86 0.62 9.05
C HIS A 192 10.41 -0.54 9.93
N HIS A 193 10.26 -1.73 9.35
CA HIS A 193 9.57 -2.84 10.01
C HIS A 193 10.45 -4.06 10.28
N VAL A 194 11.72 -4.09 9.88
CA VAL A 194 12.58 -5.30 9.93
C VAL A 194 12.60 -5.98 11.31
N ARG A 195 12.50 -5.21 12.39
CA ARG A 195 12.49 -5.75 13.77
C ARG A 195 11.17 -6.42 14.15
N ASP A 196 10.10 -6.05 13.46
CA ASP A 196 8.74 -6.53 13.69
C ASP A 196 8.34 -7.59 12.65
N LEU A 197 9.23 -8.06 11.76
CA LEU A 197 8.93 -9.13 10.80
C LEU A 197 9.37 -10.50 11.35
N ASP A 198 8.49 -11.51 11.28
CA ASP A 198 8.80 -12.87 11.72
C ASP A 198 9.71 -13.62 10.73
N ASP A 199 9.71 -13.24 9.44
CA ASP A 199 10.43 -13.94 8.37
C ASP A 199 11.67 -13.17 7.87
N GLN A 200 12.52 -12.76 8.81
CA GLN A 200 13.79 -12.07 8.50
C GLN A 200 14.70 -12.86 7.54
N PRO A 201 14.81 -14.21 7.61
CA PRO A 201 15.59 -14.97 6.65
C PRO A 201 15.06 -14.83 5.21
N GLN A 202 13.74 -14.91 4.99
CA GLN A 202 13.16 -14.74 3.66
C GLN A 202 13.37 -13.32 3.13
N VAL A 203 13.16 -12.31 3.98
CA VAL A 203 13.41 -10.91 3.62
C VAL A 203 14.88 -10.69 3.22
N GLY A 204 15.82 -11.26 3.99
CA GLY A 204 17.25 -11.22 3.66
C GLY A 204 17.57 -11.85 2.31
N GLN A 205 17.00 -13.03 2.02
CA GLN A 205 17.17 -13.72 0.73
C GLN A 205 16.60 -12.91 -0.44
N ALA A 206 15.46 -12.24 -0.24
CA ALA A 206 14.85 -11.39 -1.25
C ALA A 206 15.71 -10.16 -1.56
N ILE A 207 16.30 -9.53 -0.54
CA ILE A 207 17.27 -8.42 -0.71
C ILE A 207 18.52 -8.93 -1.45
N ASP A 208 19.06 -10.10 -1.08
CA ASP A 208 20.21 -10.69 -1.77
C ASP A 208 19.91 -10.97 -3.25
N ALA A 209 18.70 -11.45 -3.56
CA ALA A 209 18.26 -11.68 -4.93
C ALA A 209 18.15 -10.36 -5.71
N LEU A 210 17.59 -9.31 -5.10
CA LEU A 210 17.56 -7.97 -5.69
C LEU A 210 18.97 -7.46 -5.99
N LEU A 211 19.89 -7.48 -5.03
CA LEU A 211 21.27 -7.03 -5.21
C LEU A 211 21.99 -7.77 -6.35
N ARG A 212 21.79 -9.09 -6.45
CA ARG A 212 22.32 -9.88 -7.57
C ARG A 212 21.74 -9.45 -8.93
N ARG A 213 20.45 -9.11 -9.00
CA ARG A 213 19.80 -8.63 -10.23
C ARG A 213 20.30 -7.24 -10.64
N LEU A 214 20.52 -6.35 -9.67
CA LEU A 214 21.02 -5.00 -9.93
C LEU A 214 22.47 -5.00 -10.43
N GLY A 215 23.31 -5.90 -9.91
CA GLY A 215 24.74 -5.90 -10.25
C GLY A 215 25.36 -4.51 -10.02
N SER A 216 25.96 -3.92 -11.06
CA SER A 216 26.51 -2.56 -11.02
C SER A 216 25.65 -1.52 -11.74
N SER A 217 24.41 -1.84 -12.13
CA SER A 217 23.58 -0.94 -12.96
C SER A 217 22.89 0.16 -12.16
N ASP A 218 22.61 -0.05 -10.87
CA ASP A 218 21.92 0.91 -9.99
C ASP A 218 22.54 0.91 -8.59
N ALA A 219 23.60 1.70 -8.43
CA ALA A 219 24.33 1.80 -7.17
C ALA A 219 23.52 2.48 -6.05
N GLU A 220 22.59 3.39 -6.41
CA GLU A 220 21.74 4.08 -5.45
C GLU A 220 20.77 3.09 -4.80
N LEU A 221 20.06 2.29 -5.62
CA LEU A 221 19.14 1.28 -5.10
C LEU A 221 19.86 0.18 -4.33
N ALA A 222 21.05 -0.25 -4.78
CA ALA A 222 21.86 -1.23 -4.05
C ALA A 222 22.26 -0.71 -2.65
N THR A 223 22.68 0.56 -2.57
CA THR A 223 23.01 1.21 -1.29
C THR A 223 21.79 1.29 -0.38
N TYR A 224 20.63 1.64 -0.95
CA TYR A 224 19.37 1.71 -0.22
C TYR A 224 18.92 0.34 0.30
N ALA A 225 19.10 -0.72 -0.51
CA ALA A 225 18.76 -2.08 -0.13
C ALA A 225 19.61 -2.59 1.05
N GLU A 226 20.90 -2.28 1.05
CA GLU A 226 21.78 -2.55 2.18
C GLU A 226 21.38 -1.77 3.44
N ALA A 227 20.95 -0.52 3.29
CA ALA A 227 20.46 0.30 4.39
C ALA A 227 19.15 -0.26 4.99
N ALA A 228 18.20 -0.64 4.13
CA ALA A 228 16.94 -1.29 4.50
C ALA A 228 17.17 -2.58 5.30
N ARG A 229 18.12 -3.43 4.88
CA ARG A 229 18.48 -4.66 5.62
C ARG A 229 18.83 -4.39 7.09
N ARG A 230 19.41 -3.22 7.38
CA ARG A 230 19.83 -2.83 8.74
C ARG A 230 18.78 -2.02 9.50
N GLY A 231 17.62 -1.77 8.89
CA GLY A 231 16.62 -0.85 9.43
C GLY A 231 17.09 0.60 9.46
N ALA A 232 17.93 0.99 8.50
CA ALA A 232 18.57 2.31 8.43
C ALA A 232 18.10 3.09 7.19
N VAL A 233 16.80 3.11 6.95
CA VAL A 233 16.18 3.96 5.91
C VAL A 233 15.77 5.29 6.52
N GLN A 234 15.78 6.33 5.68
CA GLN A 234 15.20 7.63 5.95
C GLN A 234 14.06 7.86 4.97
#